data_AF-A0A0M8T298-F1
#
_entry.id   AF-A0A0M8T298-F1
#
_cell.length_a   1.000
_cell.length_b   1.000
_cell.length_c   1.000
_cell.angle_alpha   90.00
_cell.angle_beta   90.00
_cell.angle_gamma   90.00
#
_symmetry.space_group_name_H-M   'P 1'
#
loop_
_entity.id
_entity.type
_entity.pdbx_description
1 polymer ?
#
loop_
_entity_poly.entity_id
_entity_poly.type
_entity_poly.pdbx_seq_one_letter_code
_entity_poly.pdbx_strand_id
1 'polypeptide(L)'
;MITQLPDLTSHRKPLSGDRRRLAVSAYLWTRVTEGESDFAPCPPYIGSDPALRVVRTQERHNVFHRLHTPDHQPCYGALKPLLEDHAERLAKAIDHCQ
;
A
#
# COMPACT_ATOMS: atom_id res chain seq x y z
N MET A 1 15.48 10.81 -15.34
CA MET A 1 16.04 11.47 -14.14
C MET A 1 15.05 11.29 -13.01
N ILE A 2 15.41 10.52 -11.98
CA ILE A 2 14.53 10.27 -10.82
C ILE A 2 14.85 11.36 -9.79
N THR A 3 13.89 12.26 -9.57
CA THR A 3 13.98 13.31 -8.56
C THR A 3 13.97 12.66 -7.17
N GLN A 4 15.11 12.67 -6.48
CA GLN A 4 15.19 12.19 -5.10
C GLN A 4 14.46 13.21 -4.20
N LEU A 5 13.34 12.79 -3.61
CA LEU A 5 12.64 13.54 -2.58
C LEU A 5 13.49 13.61 -1.28
N PRO A 6 13.37 14.70 -0.51
CA PRO A 6 14.19 14.94 0.67
C PRO A 6 14.04 13.82 1.71
N ASP A 7 15.16 13.46 2.30
CA ASP A 7 15.25 12.39 3.30
C ASP A 7 14.61 12.85 4.61
N LEU A 8 13.36 12.44 4.82
CA LEU A 8 12.63 12.71 6.05
C LEU A 8 13.18 11.77 7.13
N THR A 9 14.03 12.33 8.00
CA THR A 9 14.56 11.70 9.23
C THR A 9 13.42 11.33 10.18
N SER A 10 12.73 10.23 9.89
CA SER A 10 11.83 9.57 10.81
C SER A 10 12.63 8.50 11.57
N HIS A 11 12.56 8.50 12.90
CA HIS A 11 13.19 7.49 13.77
C HIS A 11 12.73 6.05 13.50
N ARG A 12 11.79 5.82 12.58
CA ARG A 12 11.43 4.50 12.06
C ARG A 12 12.20 4.27 10.78
N LYS A 13 12.98 3.18 10.71
CA LYS A 13 13.62 2.72 9.45
C LYS A 13 12.60 2.84 8.31
N PRO A 14 12.87 3.65 7.28
CA PRO A 14 11.94 3.78 6.18
C PRO A 14 11.75 2.42 5.53
N LEU A 15 10.50 2.07 5.21
CA LEU A 15 10.24 0.86 4.43
C LEU A 15 11.03 0.94 3.12
N SER A 16 11.67 -0.16 2.73
CA SER A 16 12.26 -0.28 1.41
C SER A 16 11.19 -0.04 0.33
N GLY A 17 11.62 0.42 -0.85
CA GLY A 17 10.71 0.74 -1.96
C GLY A 17 9.77 -0.42 -2.29
N ASP A 18 10.29 -1.65 -2.33
CA ASP A 18 9.51 -2.84 -2.66
C ASP A 18 8.46 -3.17 -1.60
N ARG A 19 8.81 -3.06 -0.32
CA ARG A 19 7.88 -3.30 0.78
C ARG A 19 6.76 -2.27 0.83
N ARG A 20 7.09 -1.00 0.55
CA ARG A 20 6.09 0.05 0.41
C ARG A 20 5.15 -0.22 -0.76
N ARG A 21 5.68 -0.63 -1.91
CA ARG A 21 4.88 -1.02 -3.08
C ARG A 21 3.93 -2.16 -2.74
N LEU A 22 4.41 -3.21 -2.08
CA LEU A 22 3.57 -4.34 -1.64
C LEU A 22 2.45 -3.91 -0.68
N ALA A 23 2.76 -3.07 0.31
CA ALA A 23 1.76 -2.55 1.24
C ALA A 23 0.71 -1.65 0.55
N VAL A 24 1.14 -0.83 -0.40
CA VAL A 24 0.25 0.01 -1.23
C VAL A 24 -0.60 -0.83 -2.18
N SER A 25 -0.04 -1.88 -2.79
CA SER A 25 -0.80 -2.81 -3.63
C SER A 25 -1.88 -3.52 -2.82
N ALA A 26 -1.62 -3.85 -1.55
CA ALA A 26 -2.65 -4.39 -0.67
C ALA A 26 -3.77 -3.39 -0.37
N TYR A 27 -3.45 -2.10 -0.24
CA TYR A 27 -4.45 -1.04 -0.11
C TYR A 27 -5.31 -0.94 -1.38
N LEU A 28 -4.67 -0.92 -2.55
CA LEU A 28 -5.38 -0.90 -3.84
C LEU A 28 -6.34 -2.09 -3.96
N TRP A 29 -5.89 -3.30 -3.62
CA TRP A 29 -6.72 -4.50 -3.64
C TRP A 29 -7.98 -4.35 -2.78
N THR A 30 -7.83 -3.93 -1.52
CA THR A 30 -8.96 -3.68 -0.61
C THR A 30 -9.95 -2.66 -1.18
N ARG A 31 -9.47 -1.63 -1.86
CA ARG A 31 -10.36 -0.63 -2.50
C ARG A 31 -11.08 -1.19 -3.73
N VAL A 32 -10.44 -2.04 -4.51
CA VAL A 32 -11.03 -2.66 -5.71
C VAL A 32 -12.07 -3.71 -5.34
N THR A 33 -11.82 -4.53 -4.33
CA THR A 33 -12.70 -5.65 -3.97
C THR A 33 -13.68 -5.33 -2.85
N GLU A 34 -13.62 -4.12 -2.29
CA GLU A 34 -14.33 -3.71 -1.05
C GLU A 34 -14.13 -4.67 0.14
N GLY A 35 -13.08 -5.49 0.08
CA GLY A 35 -12.87 -6.64 0.95
C GLY A 35 -11.73 -6.47 1.94
N GLU A 36 -11.60 -7.43 2.85
CA GLU A 36 -10.58 -7.37 3.90
C GLU A 36 -9.15 -7.40 3.35
N SER A 37 -8.28 -6.56 3.93
CA SER A 37 -6.88 -6.41 3.50
C SER A 37 -6.01 -7.65 3.70
N ASP A 38 -6.48 -8.64 4.47
CA ASP A 38 -5.80 -9.91 4.68
C ASP A 38 -5.84 -10.84 3.48
N PHE A 39 -6.85 -10.70 2.63
CA PHE A 39 -6.95 -11.45 1.37
C PHE A 39 -6.17 -10.82 0.23
N ALA A 40 -5.52 -9.67 0.45
CA ALA A 40 -4.71 -9.04 -0.57
C ALA A 40 -3.55 -9.96 -1.00
N PRO A 41 -3.24 -10.04 -2.32
CA PRO A 41 -2.19 -10.88 -2.85
C PRO A 41 -0.87 -10.75 -2.07
N CYS A 42 -0.29 -11.90 -1.73
CA CYS A 42 0.96 -11.99 -1.01
C CYS A 42 1.98 -12.77 -1.85
N PRO A 43 3.18 -12.24 -2.08
CA PRO A 43 4.22 -13.00 -2.76
C PRO A 43 4.53 -14.31 -2.03
N PRO A 44 4.71 -15.45 -2.75
CA PRO A 44 4.88 -16.76 -2.12
C PRO A 44 6.03 -16.82 -1.12
N TYR A 45 7.17 -16.19 -1.45
CA TYR A 45 8.35 -16.17 -0.57
C TYR A 45 8.11 -15.44 0.77
N ILE A 46 7.17 -14.49 0.81
CA ILE A 46 6.74 -13.84 2.06
C ILE A 46 5.71 -14.71 2.78
N GLY A 47 4.79 -15.32 2.02
CA GLY A 47 3.78 -16.24 2.55
C GLY A 47 4.39 -17.47 3.25
N SER A 48 5.51 -17.99 2.75
CA SER A 48 6.16 -19.18 3.31
C SER A 48 6.91 -18.93 4.62
N ASP A 49 7.29 -17.69 4.94
CA ASP A 49 8.08 -17.35 6.13
C ASP A 49 7.21 -16.64 7.20
N PRO A 50 6.98 -17.26 8.37
CA PRO A 50 6.20 -16.65 9.45
C PRO A 50 6.70 -15.28 9.92
N ALA A 51 8.00 -15.07 9.98
CA ALA A 51 8.57 -13.79 10.40
C ALA A 51 8.31 -12.71 9.36
N LEU A 52 8.44 -13.03 8.07
CA LEU A 52 8.12 -12.09 6.99
C LEU A 52 6.63 -11.80 6.89
N ARG A 53 5.75 -12.76 7.20
CA ARG A 53 4.30 -12.51 7.29
C ARG A 53 3.95 -11.47 8.35
N VAL A 54 4.52 -11.60 9.55
CA VAL A 54 4.30 -10.64 10.65
C VAL A 54 4.76 -9.24 10.24
N VAL A 55 5.95 -9.14 9.63
CA VAL A 55 6.49 -7.87 9.12
C VAL A 55 5.56 -7.27 8.07
N ARG A 56 5.10 -8.07 7.09
CA ARG A 56 4.15 -7.60 6.05
C ARG A 56 2.87 -7.06 6.67
N THR A 57 2.29 -7.76 7.64
CA THR A 57 1.05 -7.32 8.32
C THR A 57 1.26 -5.97 8.99
N GLN A 58 2.37 -5.81 9.73
CA GLN A 58 2.69 -4.54 10.39
C GLN A 58 2.92 -3.41 9.37
N GLU A 59 3.65 -3.68 8.30
CA GLU A 59 3.95 -2.71 7.25
C GLU A 59 2.69 -2.25 6.51
N ARG A 60 1.79 -3.18 6.18
CA ARG A 60 0.47 -2.88 5.61
C ARG A 60 -0.35 -2.01 6.55
N HIS A 61 -0.48 -2.41 7.82
CA HIS A 61 -1.23 -1.65 8.81
C HIS A 61 -0.69 -0.22 8.98
N ASN A 62 0.64 -0.06 9.02
CA ASN A 62 1.28 1.24 9.08
C ASN A 62 0.99 2.11 7.85
N VAL A 63 1.05 1.54 6.64
CA VAL A 63 0.74 2.26 5.40
C VAL A 63 -0.72 2.67 5.34
N PHE A 64 -1.63 1.77 5.69
CA PHE A 64 -3.07 2.07 5.76
C PHE A 64 -3.31 3.21 6.74
N HIS A 65 -2.77 3.11 7.95
CA HIS A 65 -2.92 4.17 8.94
C HIS A 65 -2.44 5.52 8.41
N ARG A 66 -1.27 5.58 7.76
CA ARG A 66 -0.75 6.82 7.15
C ARG A 66 -1.60 7.35 6.00
N LEU A 67 -2.22 6.47 5.21
CA LEU A 67 -3.18 6.87 4.17
C LEU A 67 -4.48 7.42 4.80
N HIS A 68 -4.87 6.94 5.98
CA HIS A 68 -6.04 7.45 6.70
C HIS A 68 -5.78 8.71 7.53
N THR A 69 -4.52 9.05 7.83
CA THR A 69 -4.12 10.26 8.58
C THR A 69 -3.29 11.23 7.74
N PRO A 70 -3.87 11.80 6.65
CA PRO A 70 -3.13 12.58 5.66
C PRO A 70 -2.50 13.85 6.23
N ASP A 71 -3.11 14.45 7.26
CA ASP A 71 -2.68 15.73 7.84
C ASP A 71 -1.24 15.71 8.42
N HIS A 72 -0.73 14.51 8.74
CA HIS A 72 0.58 14.34 9.35
C HIS A 72 1.62 13.78 8.37
N GLN A 73 1.23 13.50 7.11
CA GLN A 73 2.04 12.76 6.15
C GLN A 73 1.78 13.25 4.71
N PRO A 74 2.35 14.40 4.28
CA PRO A 74 2.06 15.01 2.98
C PRO A 74 2.22 14.08 1.78
N CYS A 75 3.23 13.20 1.81
CA CYS A 75 3.44 12.20 0.76
C CYS A 75 2.28 11.20 0.65
N TYR A 76 1.74 10.73 1.78
CA TYR A 76 0.62 9.79 1.79
C TYR A 76 -0.71 10.50 1.51
N GLY A 77 -0.86 11.74 1.96
CA GLY A 77 -1.99 12.60 1.60
C GLY A 77 -2.10 12.84 0.11
N ALA A 78 -0.98 13.11 -0.58
CA ALA A 78 -0.96 13.23 -2.05
C ALA A 78 -1.14 11.89 -2.77
N LEU A 79 -0.65 10.78 -2.19
CA LEU A 79 -0.73 9.45 -2.79
C LEU A 79 -2.14 8.86 -2.73
N LYS A 80 -2.87 9.06 -1.63
CA LYS A 80 -4.21 8.50 -1.42
C LYS A 80 -5.18 8.75 -2.59
N PRO A 81 -5.44 10.00 -3.03
CA PRO A 81 -6.40 10.23 -4.10
C PRO A 81 -5.99 9.54 -5.41
N LEU A 82 -4.69 9.45 -5.70
CA LEU A 82 -4.18 8.73 -6.88
C LEU A 82 -4.48 7.22 -6.82
N LEU A 83 -4.36 6.63 -5.62
CA LEU A 83 -4.68 5.21 -5.41
C LEU A 83 -6.17 4.94 -5.49
N GLU A 84 -7.00 5.81 -4.92
CA GLU A 84 -8.46 5.67 -4.93
C GLU A 84 -9.02 5.82 -6.36
N ASP A 85 -8.57 6.83 -7.10
CA ASP A 85 -8.92 7.04 -8.50
C ASP A 85 -8.46 5.87 -9.40
N HIS A 86 -7.27 5.32 -9.14
CA HIS A 86 -6.83 4.12 -9.84
C HIS A 86 -7.66 2.88 -9.49
N ALA A 87 -8.01 2.69 -8.21
CA ALA A 87 -8.85 1.59 -7.76
C ALA A 87 -10.23 1.64 -8.42
N GLU A 88 -10.85 2.82 -8.49
CA GLU A 88 -12.16 3.00 -9.11
C GLU A 88 -12.11 2.68 -10.61
N ARG A 89 -11.09 3.16 -11.33
CA ARG A 89 -10.92 2.80 -12.75
C ARG A 89 -10.72 1.31 -12.95
N LEU A 90 -9.94 0.66 -12.09
CA LEU A 90 -9.66 -0.77 -12.18
C LEU A 90 -10.91 -1.59 -11.88
N ALA A 91 -11.67 -1.25 -10.83
CA ALA A 91 -12.95 -1.88 -10.51
C ALA A 91 -13.92 -1.80 -11.70
N LYS A 92 -14.11 -0.59 -12.25
CA LYS A 92 -14.92 -0.41 -13.47
C LYS A 92 -14.40 -1.27 -14.62
N ALA A 93 -13.10 -1.30 -14.88
CA ALA A 93 -12.55 -2.10 -15.97
C ALA A 93 -12.84 -3.60 -15.78
N ILE A 94 -12.73 -4.12 -14.55
CA ILE A 94 -13.07 -5.51 -14.21
C ILE A 94 -14.56 -5.78 -14.41
N ASP A 95 -15.44 -4.89 -13.93
CA ASP A 95 -16.90 -5.05 -14.07
C ASP A 95 -17.36 -5.07 -15.53
N HIS A 96 -16.60 -4.43 -16.42
CA HIS A 96 -16.85 -4.39 -17.87
C HIS A 96 -16.06 -5.46 -18.65
N CYS A 97 -15.26 -6.31 -17.99
CA CYS A 97 -14.65 -7.47 -18.64
C CYS A 97 -15.73 -8.53 -18.89
N GLN A 98 -16.32 -8.49 -20.08
CA GLN A 98 -17.13 -9.57 -20.67
C GLN A 98 -16.24 -10.54 -21.45
#